data_AF-F3FIW2-F1
#
_entry.id   AF-F3FIW2-F1
#
_cell.length_a   1.000
_cell.length_b   1.000
_cell.length_c   1.000
_cell.angle_alpha   90.00
_cell.angle_beta   90.00
_cell.angle_gamma   90.00
#
_symmetry.space_group_name_H-M   'P 1'
#
loop_
_entity.id
_entity.type
_entity.pdbx_description
1 polymer ?
#
loop_
_entity_poly.entity_id
_entity_poly.type
_entity_poly.pdbx_seq_one_letter_code
_entity_poly.pdbx_strand_id
1 'polypeptide(L)'
;MNNSLTATPGRKFGAPLAALFLLLMGAQFLLLSVGTRQVMLWIVGAALGVTLYHAAFGFTSAWRVFIRERRGAGLRAQMVMLAVAVVLFFPALGAGTLF
;
A
#
# COMPACT_ATOMS: atom_id res chain seq x y z
N MET A 1 38.03 26.86 6.11
CA MET A 1 36.72 27.02 6.78
C MET A 1 35.66 26.53 5.82
N ASN A 2 35.24 25.27 5.95
CA ASN A 2 34.33 24.63 5.00
C ASN A 2 33.26 23.93 5.85
N ASN A 3 32.28 24.71 6.31
CA ASN A 3 31.12 24.19 7.05
C ASN A 3 30.18 23.52 6.05
N SER A 4 30.46 22.29 5.65
CA SER A 4 29.47 21.45 4.97
C SER A 4 28.42 21.03 5.98
N LEU A 5 27.44 21.89 6.22
CA LEU A 5 26.22 21.56 6.94
C LEU A 5 25.53 20.45 6.14
N THR A 6 25.57 19.22 6.66
CA THR A 6 24.69 18.14 6.28
C THR A 6 23.25 18.67 6.32
N ALA A 7 22.67 18.95 5.17
CA ALA A 7 21.27 19.31 5.05
C ALA A 7 20.45 18.08 5.42
N THR A 8 20.10 17.96 6.71
CA THR A 8 19.12 16.99 7.19
C THR A 8 17.84 17.26 6.40
N PRO A 9 17.35 16.32 5.57
CA PRO A 9 16.13 16.55 4.81
C PRO A 9 15.01 16.86 5.79
N GLY A 10 14.52 18.11 5.75
CA GLY A 10 13.45 18.57 6.62
C GLY A 10 12.24 17.67 6.45
N ARG A 11 11.75 17.07 7.54
CA ARG A 11 10.51 16.28 7.54
C ARG A 11 9.41 17.19 6.99
N LYS A 12 8.92 16.92 5.78
CA LYS A 12 7.79 17.65 5.18
C LYS A 12 6.52 17.25 5.91
N PHE A 13 6.29 17.83 7.09
CA PHE A 13 5.12 17.56 7.94
C PHE A 13 3.79 17.74 7.20
N GLY A 14 3.75 18.54 6.13
CA GLY A 14 2.57 18.72 5.29
C GLY A 14 2.21 17.54 4.39
N ALA A 15 3.12 16.61 4.09
CA ALA A 15 2.85 15.49 3.20
C ALA A 15 1.75 14.53 3.72
N PRO A 16 1.77 14.05 4.98
CA PRO A 16 0.70 13.19 5.50
C PRO A 16 -0.65 13.93 5.59
N LEU A 17 -0.63 15.22 5.93
CA LEU A 17 -1.83 16.05 5.97
C LEU A 17 -2.45 16.22 4.58
N ALA A 18 -1.63 16.49 3.56
CA ALA A 18 -2.08 16.58 2.18
C ALA A 18 -2.63 15.24 1.68
N ALA A 19 -1.97 14.12 2.01
CA ALA A 19 -2.46 12.78 1.65
C ALA A 19 -3.81 12.46 2.32
N LEU A 20 -3.97 12.80 3.61
CA LEU A 20 -5.23 12.62 4.32
C LEU A 20 -6.34 13.48 3.72
N PHE A 21 -6.05 14.74 3.41
CA PHE A 21 -6.99 15.64 2.75
C PHE A 21 -7.45 15.08 1.40
N LEU A 22 -6.53 14.61 0.56
CA LEU A 22 -6.85 14.00 -0.73
C LEU A 22 -7.69 12.72 -0.57
N LEU A 23 -7.39 11.87 0.42
CA LEU A 23 -8.17 10.67 0.69
C LEU A 23 -9.61 10.99 1.11
N LEU A 24 -9.81 11.99 1.97
CA LEU A 24 -11.13 12.45 2.40
C LEU A 24 -11.91 13.09 1.27
N MET A 25 -11.25 13.95 0.48
CA MET A 25 -11.86 14.60 -0.68
C MET A 25 -12.31 13.56 -1.72
N GLY A 26 -11.46 12.56 -2.00
CA GLY A 26 -11.80 11.44 -2.88
C GLY A 26 -12.97 10.60 -2.35
N ALA A 27 -12.98 10.29 -1.05
CA ALA A 27 -14.09 9.55 -0.43
C ALA A 27 -15.42 10.32 -0.51
N GLN A 28 -15.41 11.63 -0.24
CA GLN A 28 -16.60 12.47 -0.35
C GLN A 28 -17.11 12.54 -1.80
N PHE A 29 -16.20 12.70 -2.76
CA PHE A 29 -16.54 12.72 -4.17
C PHE A 29 -17.21 11.41 -4.61
N LEU A 30 -16.63 10.26 -4.22
CA LEU A 30 -17.17 8.93 -4.54
C LEU A 30 -18.54 8.69 -3.89
N LEU A 31 -18.74 9.19 -2.67
CA LEU A 31 -20.02 9.08 -1.97
C LEU A 31 -21.14 9.81 -2.72
N LEU A 32 -20.86 11.00 -3.25
CA LEU A 32 -21.84 11.83 -3.95
C LEU A 32 -22.08 11.39 -5.40
N SER A 33 -21.09 10.76 -6.05
CA SER A 33 -21.14 10.44 -7.49
C SER A 33 -21.44 8.99 -7.83
N VAL A 34 -21.01 8.03 -6.99
CA VAL A 34 -21.11 6.58 -7.28
C VAL A 34 -21.83 5.82 -6.17
N GLY A 35 -21.59 6.20 -4.91
CA GLY A 35 -22.24 5.63 -3.75
C GLY A 35 -21.31 4.84 -2.81
N THR A 36 -21.90 4.28 -1.75
CA THR A 36 -21.16 3.75 -0.58
C THR A 36 -20.23 2.59 -0.91
N ARG A 37 -20.59 1.72 -1.85
CA ARG A 37 -19.74 0.57 -2.24
C ARG A 37 -18.38 1.03 -2.76
N GLN A 38 -18.35 2.09 -3.56
CA GLN A 38 -17.10 2.61 -4.12
C GLN A 38 -16.22 3.28 -3.05
N VAL A 39 -16.85 3.93 -2.07
CA VAL A 39 -16.14 4.48 -0.90
C VAL A 39 -15.50 3.36 -0.07
N MET A 40 -16.18 2.23 0.12
CA MET A 40 -15.59 1.08 0.81
C MET A 40 -14.36 0.53 0.07
N LEU A 41 -14.44 0.38 -1.25
CA LEU A 41 -13.29 -0.05 -2.06
C LEU A 41 -12.14 0.97 -2.02
N TRP A 42 -12.45 2.26 -1.99
CA TRP A 42 -11.46 3.33 -1.82
C TRP A 42 -10.71 3.22 -0.49
N ILE A 43 -11.44 2.98 0.61
CA ILE A 43 -10.85 2.79 1.93
C ILE A 43 -9.96 1.54 1.95
N VAL A 44 -10.41 0.43 1.34
CA VAL A 44 -9.59 -0.79 1.21
C VAL A 44 -8.29 -0.49 0.46
N GLY A 45 -8.35 0.22 -0.66
CA GLY A 45 -7.17 0.62 -1.42
C GLY A 45 -6.21 1.50 -0.61
N ALA A 46 -6.74 2.46 0.15
CA ALA A 46 -5.94 3.32 1.03
C ALA A 46 -5.25 2.50 2.15
N ALA A 47 -5.99 1.61 2.80
CA ALA A 47 -5.46 0.72 3.83
C ALA A 47 -4.34 -0.18 3.29
N LEU A 48 -4.55 -0.78 2.11
CA LEU A 48 -3.54 -1.58 1.42
C LEU A 48 -2.29 -0.75 1.06
N GLY A 49 -2.46 0.49 0.61
CA GLY A 49 -1.34 1.38 0.33
C GLY A 49 -0.48 1.67 1.56
N VAL A 50 -1.12 1.94 2.70
CA VAL A 50 -0.44 2.21 3.98
C VAL A 50 0.32 0.97 4.47
N THR A 51 -0.30 -0.22 4.41
CA THR A 51 0.36 -1.47 4.84
C THR A 51 1.58 -1.80 3.98
N LEU A 52 1.48 -1.62 2.66
CA LEU A 52 2.60 -1.82 1.72
C LEU A 52 3.75 -0.84 1.99
N TYR A 53 3.42 0.44 2.20
CA TYR A 53 4.42 1.46 2.53
C TYR A 53 5.15 1.13 3.84
N HIS A 54 4.41 0.79 4.89
CA HIS A 54 4.99 0.49 6.20
C HIS A 54 5.85 -0.77 6.20
N ALA A 55 5.43 -1.81 5.47
CA ALA A 55 6.19 -3.05 5.35
C ALA A 55 7.41 -2.93 4.41
N ALA A 56 7.64 -1.78 3.77
CA ALA A 56 8.59 -1.59 2.67
C ALA A 56 8.49 -2.72 1.63
N PHE A 57 7.26 -3.21 1.44
CA PHE A 57 6.98 -4.45 0.75
C PHE A 57 6.96 -4.18 -0.75
N GLY A 58 8.06 -4.51 -1.41
CA GLY A 58 8.26 -4.28 -2.83
C GLY A 58 8.78 -5.52 -3.55
N PHE A 59 8.35 -5.71 -4.80
CA PHE A 59 8.81 -6.82 -5.63
C PHE A 59 10.30 -6.72 -5.95
N THR A 60 10.77 -5.53 -6.34
CA THR A 60 12.17 -5.29 -6.72
C THR A 60 13.13 -5.33 -5.53
N SER A 61 12.72 -4.79 -4.37
CA SER A 61 13.56 -4.74 -3.16
C SER A 61 13.77 -6.13 -2.57
N ALA A 62 12.70 -6.93 -2.44
CA ALA A 62 12.77 -8.29 -1.90
C ALA A 62 13.72 -9.19 -2.70
N TRP A 63 13.67 -9.12 -4.03
CA TRP A 63 14.57 -9.88 -4.91
C TRP A 63 16.03 -9.44 -4.77
N ARG A 64 16.27 -8.12 -4.69
CA ARG A 64 17.62 -7.57 -4.50
C ARG A 64 18.23 -8.03 -3.17
N VAL A 65 17.46 -7.94 -2.09
CA VAL A 65 17.87 -8.39 -0.74
C VAL A 65 18.14 -9.90 -0.75
N PHE A 66 17.31 -10.68 -1.44
CA PHE A 66 17.54 -12.11 -1.58
C PHE A 66 18.85 -12.45 -2.30
N ILE A 67 19.13 -11.82 -3.44
CA ILE A 67 20.36 -12.10 -4.20
C ILE A 67 21.60 -11.62 -3.43
N ARG A 68 21.56 -10.41 -2.86
CA ARG A 68 22.73 -9.80 -2.21
C ARG A 68 22.99 -10.34 -0.81
N GLU A 69 21.94 -10.47 0.00
CA GLU A 69 22.04 -10.80 1.43
C GLU A 69 21.64 -12.25 1.71
N ARG A 70 21.16 -13.01 0.72
CA ARG A 70 20.59 -14.37 0.88
C ARG A 70 19.42 -14.44 1.88
N ARG A 71 18.78 -13.30 2.16
CA ARG A 71 17.64 -13.19 3.08
C ARG A 71 16.32 -13.30 2.31
N GLY A 72 15.70 -14.48 2.34
CA GLY A 72 14.43 -14.77 1.65
C GLY A 72 13.16 -14.27 2.33
N ALA A 73 13.24 -13.43 3.38
CA ALA A 73 12.07 -13.00 4.14
C ALA A 73 11.03 -12.27 3.28
N GLY A 74 11.47 -11.38 2.38
CA GLY A 74 10.58 -10.66 1.46
C GLY A 74 9.88 -11.58 0.45
N LEU A 75 10.60 -12.57 -0.09
CA LEU A 75 10.03 -13.59 -1.00
C LEU A 75 8.98 -14.45 -0.27
N ARG A 76 9.26 -14.86 0.96
CA ARG A 76 8.29 -15.62 1.78
C ARG A 76 7.04 -14.79 2.06
N ALA A 77 7.21 -13.52 2.40
CA ALA A 77 6.07 -12.62 2.60
C ALA A 77 5.24 -12.44 1.32
N GLN A 78 5.85 -12.44 0.13
CA GLN A 78 5.15 -12.47 -1.15
C GLN A 78 4.34 -13.75 -1.36
N MET A 79 4.92 -14.91 -1.05
CA MET A 79 4.20 -16.18 -1.17
C MET A 79 3.01 -16.25 -0.21
N VAL A 80 3.17 -15.76 1.03
CA VAL A 80 2.07 -15.72 2.02
C VAL A 80 0.98 -14.75 1.57
N MET A 81 1.34 -13.53 1.13
CA MET A 81 0.39 -12.55 0.62
C MET A 81 -0.39 -13.10 -0.57
N LEU A 82 0.30 -13.74 -1.52
CA LEU A 82 -0.32 -14.38 -2.68
C LEU A 82 -1.27 -15.50 -2.24
N ALA A 83 -0.86 -16.37 -1.32
CA ALA A 83 -1.70 -17.45 -0.80
C ALA A 83 -2.98 -16.90 -0.15
N VAL A 84 -2.88 -15.84 0.65
CA VAL A 84 -4.04 -15.15 1.24
C VAL A 84 -4.94 -14.56 0.16
N ALA A 85 -4.38 -13.88 -0.83
CA ALA A 85 -5.14 -13.31 -1.94
C ALA A 85 -5.89 -14.41 -2.73
N VAL A 86 -5.22 -15.54 -3.01
CA VAL A 86 -5.84 -16.70 -3.68
C VAL A 86 -7.01 -17.25 -2.86
N VAL A 87 -6.82 -17.50 -1.57
CA VAL A 87 -7.88 -18.03 -0.69
C VAL A 87 -9.07 -17.09 -0.59
N LEU A 88 -8.84 -15.77 -0.61
CA LEU A 88 -9.91 -14.78 -0.54
C LEU A 88 -10.63 -14.58 -1.88
N PHE A 89 -9.88 -14.48 -2.98
CA PHE A 89 -10.45 -14.10 -4.28
C PHE A 89 -10.88 -15.28 -5.13
N PHE A 90 -10.21 -16.43 -5.09
CA PHE A 90 -10.56 -17.54 -5.99
C PHE A 90 -11.96 -18.11 -5.74
N PRO A 91 -12.40 -18.33 -4.48
CA PRO A 91 -13.78 -18.75 -4.22
C PRO A 91 -14.80 -17.70 -4.70
N ALA A 92 -14.50 -16.43 -4.45
CA ALA A 92 -15.33 -15.31 -4.87
C ALA A 92 -15.48 -15.20 -6.39
N LEU A 93 -14.38 -15.38 -7.13
CA LEU A 93 -14.37 -15.36 -8.59
C LEU A 93 -15.04 -16.62 -9.17
N GLY A 94 -14.80 -17.78 -8.56
CA GLY A 94 -15.39 -19.06 -8.98
C GLY A 94 -16.90 -19.12 -8.80
N ALA A 95 -17.44 -18.44 -7.79
CA ALA A 95 -18.89 -18.30 -7.58
C ALA A 95 -19.58 -17.47 -8.69
N GLY A 96 -18.82 -16.71 -9.49
CA GLY A 96 -19.33 -15.84 -10.57
C GLY A 96 -20.10 -14.60 -10.10
N THR A 97 -20.55 -14.59 -8.85
CA THR A 97 -21.18 -13.45 -8.17
C THR A 97 -20.70 -13.43 -6.72
N LEU A 98 -20.48 -12.22 -6.19
CA LEU A 98 -20.26 -12.00 -4.78
C LEU A 98 -21.37 -11.05 -4.35
N PHE A 99 -22.36 -11.60 -3.63
CA PHE A 99 -23.68 -11.02 -3.35
C PHE A 99 -24.66 -11.07 -4.52
#